data_AF-A0A158DNK0-F1
#
_entry.id   AF-A0A158DNK0-F1
#
_cell.length_a   1.000
_cell.length_b   1.000
_cell.length_c   1.000
_cell.angle_alpha   90.00
_cell.angle_beta   90.00
_cell.angle_gamma   90.00
#
_symmetry.space_group_name_H-M   'P 1'
#
loop_
_entity.id
_entity.type
_entity.pdbx_description
1 polymer ?
#
loop_
_entity_poly.entity_id
_entity_poly.type
_entity_poly.pdbx_seq_one_letter_code
_entity_poly.pdbx_strand_id
1 'polypeptide(L)'
;MDSNSFFLKRAIARDADWQVSYPALALASSIDPVDERRKQIVVAAADDYHLRMVFFSTLGAILDFEATWPEIDRSARGWLAFTLRWNRWWLPNQPAARALEQHASAPTDLLFAHRDVEGGPTDTVCFRRYLDAIEQHYRRDEAISRLLCPSAESLA
;
A
#
# COMPACT_ATOMS: atom_id res chain seq x y z
N MET A 1 5.82 -23.86 6.40
CA MET A 1 4.48 -23.23 6.40
C MET A 1 4.42 -22.03 7.35
N ASP A 2 5.57 -21.52 7.81
CA ASP A 2 5.67 -20.57 8.92
C ASP A 2 5.66 -19.08 8.50
N SER A 3 5.79 -18.80 7.19
CA SER A 3 5.93 -17.44 6.67
C SER A 3 4.67 -16.58 6.82
N ASN A 4 3.48 -17.16 6.64
CA ASN A 4 2.22 -16.44 6.82
C ASN A 4 1.96 -16.08 8.29
N SER A 5 2.54 -16.84 9.24
CA SER A 5 2.39 -16.54 10.66
C SER A 5 3.08 -15.23 11.05
N PHE A 6 4.18 -14.86 10.37
CA PHE A 6 4.92 -13.64 10.67
C PHE A 6 4.11 -12.39 10.28
N PHE A 7 3.58 -12.37 9.05
CA PHE A 7 2.72 -11.27 8.61
C PHE A 7 1.52 -11.10 9.54
N LEU A 8 0.78 -12.18 9.83
CA LEU A 8 -0.41 -12.11 10.67
C LEU A 8 -0.11 -11.65 12.12
N LYS A 9 1.09 -11.92 12.63
CA LYS A 9 1.53 -11.43 13.95
C LYS A 9 1.88 -9.95 13.97
N ARG A 10 2.30 -9.40 12.83
CA ARG A 10 2.84 -8.03 12.74
C ARG A 10 1.88 -7.04 12.10
N ALA A 11 0.98 -7.51 11.24
CA ALA A 11 -0.02 -6.70 10.58
C ALA A 11 -1.09 -6.23 11.57
N ILE A 12 -1.32 -4.93 11.59
CA ILE A 12 -2.34 -4.27 12.40
C ILE A 12 -3.50 -3.91 11.47
N ALA A 13 -4.68 -4.45 11.75
CA ALA A 13 -5.90 -3.99 11.09
C ALA A 13 -6.22 -2.56 11.53
N ARG A 14 -6.33 -1.65 10.57
CA ARG A 14 -6.60 -0.24 10.85
C ARG A 14 -8.10 -0.01 11.07
N ASP A 15 -8.39 0.98 11.91
CA ASP A 15 -9.72 1.30 12.41
C ASP A 15 -10.51 2.20 11.44
N ALA A 16 -11.68 2.65 11.88
CA ALA A 16 -12.58 3.46 11.07
C ALA A 16 -11.95 4.80 10.62
N ASP A 17 -11.02 5.38 11.39
CA ASP A 17 -10.34 6.65 11.02
C ASP A 17 -9.57 6.50 9.70
N TRP A 18 -8.89 5.37 9.52
CA TRP A 18 -8.18 5.07 8.28
C TRP A 18 -9.14 4.81 7.12
N GLN A 19 -10.24 4.12 7.39
CA GLN A 19 -11.24 3.79 6.37
C GLN A 19 -11.88 5.06 5.78
N VAL A 20 -12.21 6.05 6.63
CA VAL A 20 -12.78 7.32 6.17
C VAL A 20 -11.74 8.25 5.56
N SER A 21 -10.47 8.11 5.93
CA SER A 21 -9.36 8.92 5.37
C SER A 21 -8.97 8.49 3.97
N TYR A 22 -9.06 7.19 3.65
CA TYR A 22 -8.51 6.60 2.42
C TYR A 22 -9.55 5.87 1.53
N PRO A 23 -10.74 6.44 1.29
CA PRO A 23 -11.79 5.75 0.54
C PRO A 23 -11.46 5.61 -0.95
N ALA A 24 -10.70 6.53 -1.57
CA ALA A 24 -10.32 6.40 -2.97
C ALA A 24 -9.31 5.28 -3.18
N LEU A 25 -8.33 5.13 -2.28
CA LEU A 25 -7.40 4.01 -2.25
C LEU A 25 -8.10 2.67 -2.03
N ALA A 26 -9.04 2.62 -1.08
CA ALA A 26 -9.85 1.44 -0.85
C ALA A 26 -10.67 1.05 -2.10
N LEU A 27 -11.33 2.03 -2.73
CA LEU A 27 -12.07 1.81 -3.97
C LEU A 27 -11.17 1.39 -5.13
N ALA A 28 -10.02 2.05 -5.32
CA ALA A 28 -9.05 1.73 -6.35
C ALA A 28 -8.58 0.26 -6.28
N SER A 29 -8.47 -0.28 -5.06
CA SER A 29 -8.14 -1.69 -4.86
C SER A 29 -9.28 -2.66 -5.18
N SER A 30 -10.51 -2.16 -5.32
CA SER A 30 -11.74 -2.96 -5.51
C SER A 30 -12.38 -2.84 -6.90
N ILE A 31 -12.09 -1.76 -7.63
CA ILE A 31 -12.60 -1.56 -9.00
C ILE A 31 -11.76 -2.38 -10.00
N ASP A 32 -12.43 -3.18 -10.83
CA ASP A 32 -11.79 -4.08 -11.81
C ASP A 32 -11.23 -3.29 -13.01
N PRO A 33 -9.99 -3.56 -13.46
CA PRO A 33 -9.68 -3.50 -14.88
C PRO A 33 -10.25 -4.77 -15.52
N VAL A 34 -11.02 -4.62 -16.59
CA VAL A 34 -11.78 -5.68 -17.28
C VAL A 34 -10.91 -6.89 -17.73
N ASP A 35 -9.58 -6.80 -17.73
CA ASP A 35 -8.66 -7.87 -18.17
C ASP A 35 -7.44 -8.18 -17.26
N GLU A 36 -7.19 -7.44 -16.17
CA GLU A 36 -6.06 -7.73 -15.26
C GLU A 36 -6.52 -8.03 -13.83
N ARG A 37 -6.24 -9.25 -13.36
CA ARG A 37 -6.59 -9.75 -12.02
C ARG A 37 -6.37 -8.71 -10.92
N ARG A 38 -7.47 -8.34 -10.23
CA ARG A 38 -7.56 -7.63 -8.94
C ARG A 38 -6.26 -7.65 -8.13
N LYS A 39 -5.38 -6.68 -8.37
CA LYS A 39 -4.19 -6.47 -7.56
C LYS A 39 -4.59 -5.64 -6.34
N GLN A 40 -4.22 -6.10 -5.14
CA GLN A 40 -4.30 -5.22 -3.98
C GLN A 40 -3.34 -4.05 -4.20
N ILE A 41 -3.63 -2.92 -3.57
CA ILE A 41 -2.71 -1.78 -3.55
C ILE A 41 -1.87 -1.87 -2.28
N VAL A 42 -0.56 -1.82 -2.44
CA VAL A 42 0.41 -1.75 -1.34
C VAL A 42 1.05 -0.38 -1.41
N VAL A 43 0.83 0.43 -0.38
CA VAL A 43 1.57 1.68 -0.21
C VAL A 43 2.70 1.42 0.78
N ALA A 44 3.94 1.59 0.34
CA ALA A 44 5.10 1.21 1.13
C ALA A 44 6.15 2.30 1.20
N ALA A 45 6.97 2.26 2.26
CA ALA A 45 8.21 3.01 2.36
C ALA A 45 9.29 2.10 2.92
N ALA A 46 10.50 2.27 2.42
CA ALA A 46 11.65 1.49 2.80
C ALA A 46 12.87 2.40 3.02
N ASP A 47 13.67 2.05 4.01
CA ASP A 47 15.02 2.55 4.21
C ASP A 47 15.99 1.37 4.38
N ASP A 48 17.23 1.63 4.76
CA ASP A 48 18.28 0.61 4.92
C ASP A 48 18.00 -0.41 6.04
N TYR A 49 16.98 -0.18 6.87
CA TYR A 49 16.70 -1.01 8.04
C TYR A 49 15.24 -1.48 8.15
N HIS A 50 14.28 -0.66 7.73
CA HIS A 50 12.85 -0.89 7.89
C HIS A 50 12.13 -0.94 6.54
N LEU A 51 11.08 -1.77 6.53
CA LEU A 51 10.02 -1.76 5.54
C LEU A 51 8.68 -1.55 6.26
N ARG A 52 7.93 -0.55 5.82
CA ARG A 52 6.52 -0.37 6.19
C ARG A 52 5.65 -0.51 4.95
N MET A 53 4.53 -1.21 5.10
CA MET A 53 3.56 -1.48 4.04
C MET A 53 2.14 -1.36 4.58
N VAL A 54 1.30 -0.62 3.87
CA VAL A 54 -0.14 -0.59 4.09
C VAL A 54 -0.83 -1.25 2.91
N PHE A 55 -1.53 -2.34 3.20
CA PHE A 55 -2.32 -3.09 2.23
C PHE A 55 -3.75 -2.54 2.20
N PHE A 56 -4.21 -2.15 1.03
CA PHE A 56 -5.60 -1.87 0.71
C PHE A 56 -6.17 -3.09 0.00
N SER A 57 -7.01 -3.84 0.72
CA SER A 57 -7.63 -5.05 0.22
C SER A 57 -8.87 -4.74 -0.62
N THR A 58 -9.10 -5.56 -1.64
CA THR A 58 -10.33 -5.59 -2.46
C THR A 58 -11.61 -5.75 -1.61
N LEU A 59 -11.49 -6.29 -0.39
CA LEU A 59 -12.60 -6.48 0.55
C LEU A 59 -12.76 -5.30 1.55
N GLY A 60 -12.04 -4.21 1.35
CA GLY A 60 -12.10 -3.01 2.21
C GLY A 60 -11.28 -3.08 3.49
N ALA A 61 -10.50 -4.14 3.71
CA ALA A 61 -9.57 -4.20 4.85
C ALA A 61 -8.31 -3.35 4.59
N ILE A 62 -7.91 -2.56 5.58
CA ILE A 62 -6.63 -1.83 5.60
C ILE A 62 -5.72 -2.49 6.63
N LEU A 63 -4.59 -3.05 6.18
CA LEU A 63 -3.62 -3.74 7.04
C LEU A 63 -2.29 -2.99 7.00
N ASP A 64 -1.81 -2.52 8.15
CA ASP A 64 -0.51 -1.86 8.27
C ASP A 64 0.51 -2.81 8.88
N PHE A 65 1.59 -3.04 8.14
CA PHE A 65 2.67 -3.93 8.50
C PHE A 65 3.98 -3.14 8.55
N GLU A 66 4.74 -3.34 9.62
CA GLU A 66 6.06 -2.74 9.79
C GLU A 66 7.02 -3.80 10.33
N ALA A 67 8.18 -3.94 9.69
CA ALA A 67 9.23 -4.84 10.15
C ALA A 67 10.61 -4.36 9.69
N THR A 68 11.64 -4.88 10.36
CA THR A 68 13.03 -4.70 9.95
C THR A 68 13.43 -5.74 8.91
N TRP A 69 14.43 -5.43 8.07
CA TRP A 69 14.94 -6.38 7.08
C TRP A 69 15.42 -7.70 7.71
N PRO A 70 16.16 -7.72 8.83
CA PRO A 70 16.55 -8.96 9.48
C PRO A 70 15.39 -9.83 9.96
N GLU A 71 14.26 -9.23 10.36
CA GLU A 71 13.05 -9.99 10.71
C GLU A 71 12.39 -10.61 9.47
N ILE A 72 12.33 -9.84 8.38
CA ILE A 72 11.78 -10.31 7.09
C ILE A 72 12.63 -11.46 6.53
N ASP A 73 13.95 -11.33 6.54
CA ASP A 73 14.87 -12.36 6.04
C ASP A 73 14.72 -13.68 6.79
N ARG A 74 14.50 -13.61 8.11
CA ARG A 74 14.36 -14.80 8.96
C ARG A 74 13.04 -15.53 8.73
N SER A 75 11.96 -14.80 8.45
CA SER A 75 10.61 -15.37 8.64
C SER A 75 9.58 -15.01 7.57
N ALA A 76 9.88 -14.10 6.64
CA ALA A 76 8.88 -13.55 5.73
C ALA A 76 9.35 -13.39 4.27
N ARG A 77 10.59 -13.76 3.94
CA ARG A 77 11.17 -13.54 2.60
C ARG A 77 10.32 -14.08 1.45
N GLY A 78 9.79 -15.30 1.58
CA GLY A 78 8.91 -15.90 0.57
C GLY A 78 7.56 -15.19 0.44
N TRP A 79 7.01 -14.69 1.56
CA TRP A 79 5.80 -13.89 1.56
C TRP A 79 6.03 -12.53 0.91
N LEU A 80 7.12 -11.83 1.25
CA LEU A 80 7.47 -10.55 0.63
C LEU A 80 7.64 -10.72 -0.90
N ALA A 81 8.35 -11.76 -1.35
CA ALA A 81 8.50 -12.06 -2.77
C ALA A 81 7.14 -12.29 -3.48
N PHE A 82 6.19 -12.93 -2.81
CA PHE A 82 4.82 -13.06 -3.31
C PHE A 82 4.14 -11.69 -3.42
N THR A 83 4.20 -10.85 -2.37
CA THR A 83 3.54 -9.52 -2.39
C THR A 83 4.11 -8.59 -3.46
N LEU A 84 5.42 -8.64 -3.72
CA LEU A 84 6.10 -7.85 -4.76
C LEU A 84 5.63 -8.20 -6.18
N ARG A 85 5.21 -9.45 -6.40
CA ARG A 85 4.82 -9.96 -7.72
C ARG A 85 3.35 -9.71 -8.05
N TRP A 86 2.47 -9.79 -7.05
CA TRP A 86 1.02 -9.88 -7.28
C TRP A 86 0.24 -8.62 -6.95
N ASN A 87 0.87 -7.61 -6.36
CA ASN A 87 0.22 -6.36 -5.97
C ASN A 87 0.72 -5.17 -6.80
N ARG A 88 -0.08 -4.10 -6.82
CA ARG A 88 0.38 -2.79 -7.27
C ARG A 88 1.04 -2.07 -6.10
N TRP A 89 2.26 -1.61 -6.30
CA TRP A 89 3.06 -0.95 -5.28
C TRP A 89 3.16 0.54 -5.54
N TRP A 90 2.99 1.32 -4.48
CA TRP A 90 3.44 2.68 -4.42
C TRP A 90 4.67 2.76 -3.52
N LEU A 91 5.70 3.45 -4.00
CA LEU A 91 6.84 3.88 -3.20
C LEU A 91 6.94 5.40 -3.19
N PRO A 92 7.54 6.00 -2.15
CA PRO A 92 7.68 7.45 -2.06
C PRO A 92 8.54 8.00 -3.21
N ASN A 93 9.68 7.35 -3.46
CA ASN A 93 10.72 7.86 -4.35
C ASN A 93 11.69 6.74 -4.79
N GLN A 94 12.65 7.09 -5.64
CA GLN A 94 13.67 6.17 -6.13
C GLN A 94 14.64 5.65 -5.04
N PRO A 95 15.07 6.45 -4.05
CA PRO A 95 15.82 5.93 -2.90
C PRO A 95 15.14 4.76 -2.17
N ALA A 96 13.84 4.86 -1.89
CA ALA A 96 13.09 3.78 -1.25
C ALA A 96 12.99 2.53 -2.13
N ALA A 97 12.88 2.69 -3.46
CA ALA A 97 12.96 1.55 -4.38
C ALA A 97 14.32 0.85 -4.34
N ARG A 98 15.41 1.63 -4.29
CA ARG A 98 16.76 1.07 -4.17
C ARG A 98 16.93 0.31 -2.86
N ALA A 99 16.47 0.86 -1.75
CA ALA A 99 16.50 0.17 -0.44
C ALA A 99 15.72 -1.15 -0.50
N LEU A 100 14.50 -1.13 -1.05
CA LEU A 100 13.69 -2.34 -1.25
C LEU A 100 14.40 -3.38 -2.14
N GLU A 101 14.99 -2.96 -3.26
CA GLU A 101 15.69 -3.83 -4.20
C GLU A 101 16.96 -4.45 -3.60
N GLN A 102 17.69 -3.72 -2.76
CA GLN A 102 18.88 -4.22 -2.08
C GLN A 102 18.57 -5.40 -1.13
N HIS A 103 17.42 -5.37 -0.46
CA HIS A 103 17.03 -6.40 0.51
C HIS A 103 16.13 -7.48 -0.10
N ALA A 104 15.40 -7.17 -1.16
CA ALA A 104 14.44 -8.09 -1.78
C ALA A 104 14.53 -8.09 -3.31
N SER A 105 13.59 -7.44 -3.99
CA SER A 105 13.46 -7.37 -5.45
C SER A 105 12.55 -6.22 -5.83
N ALA A 106 12.65 -5.73 -7.07
CA ALA A 106 11.75 -4.71 -7.57
C ALA A 106 10.31 -5.26 -7.68
N PRO A 107 9.28 -4.50 -7.24
CA PRO A 107 7.89 -4.86 -7.50
C PRO A 107 7.60 -4.92 -9.01
N THR A 108 6.74 -5.83 -9.43
CA THR A 108 6.39 -6.01 -10.86
C THR A 108 5.48 -4.88 -11.39
N ASP A 109 4.71 -4.26 -10.52
CA ASP A 109 3.82 -3.12 -10.81
C ASP A 109 4.14 -2.04 -9.77
N LEU A 110 5.00 -1.09 -10.13
CA LEU A 110 5.52 -0.05 -9.24
C LEU A 110 5.19 1.34 -9.77
N LEU A 111 4.64 2.19 -8.89
CA LEU A 111 4.40 3.60 -9.10
C LEU A 111 5.15 4.42 -8.04
N PHE A 112 5.51 5.66 -8.39
CA PHE A 112 6.16 6.60 -7.49
C PHE A 112 5.24 7.77 -7.17
N ALA A 113 5.14 8.12 -5.88
CA ALA A 113 4.44 9.33 -5.47
C ALA A 113 5.29 10.61 -5.65
N HIS A 114 6.58 10.45 -5.92
CA HIS A 114 7.55 11.55 -6.04
C HIS A 114 7.56 12.46 -4.80
N ARG A 115 7.49 11.85 -3.62
CA ARG A 115 7.44 12.54 -2.34
C ARG A 115 8.26 11.79 -1.30
N ASP A 116 9.14 12.50 -0.61
CA ASP A 116 9.91 11.91 0.48
C ASP A 116 9.03 11.73 1.73
N VAL A 117 9.28 10.64 2.48
CA VAL A 117 8.71 10.45 3.81
C VAL A 117 9.69 11.02 4.82
N GLU A 118 9.57 12.31 5.09
CA GLU A 118 10.41 13.01 6.08
C GLU A 118 10.25 12.31 7.45
N GLY A 119 11.32 11.73 8.01
CA GLY A 119 11.23 10.93 9.25
C GLY A 119 11.21 9.41 9.03
N GLY A 120 11.18 8.95 7.77
CA GLY A 120 11.35 7.55 7.42
C GLY A 120 10.08 6.70 7.53
N PRO A 121 10.18 5.38 7.26
CA PRO A 121 9.03 4.48 7.20
C PRO A 121 8.26 4.35 8.53
N THR A 122 8.93 4.51 9.67
CA THR A 122 8.36 4.27 11.00
C THR A 122 7.60 5.49 11.57
N ASP A 123 7.83 6.68 11.03
CA ASP A 123 7.07 7.89 11.41
C ASP A 123 5.66 7.82 10.83
N THR A 124 4.68 7.52 11.70
CA THR A 124 3.28 7.37 11.29
C THR A 124 2.67 8.68 10.78
N VAL A 125 3.05 9.84 11.31
CA VAL A 125 2.47 11.12 10.86
C VAL A 125 2.94 11.42 9.45
N CYS A 126 4.24 11.26 9.20
CA CYS A 126 4.80 11.52 7.88
C CYS A 126 4.39 10.45 6.86
N PHE A 127 4.29 9.19 7.29
CA PHE A 127 3.74 8.13 6.45
C PHE A 127 2.28 8.38 6.07
N ARG A 128 1.45 8.92 6.98
CA ARG A 128 0.08 9.32 6.65
C ARG A 128 0.02 10.46 5.64
N ARG A 129 0.88 11.48 5.75
CA ARG A 129 0.97 12.55 4.71
C ARG A 129 1.37 12.02 3.34
N TYR A 130 2.17 10.95 3.32
CA TYR A 130 2.50 10.23 2.10
C TYR A 130 1.28 9.47 1.55
N LEU A 131 0.54 8.73 2.39
CA LEU A 131 -0.74 8.10 2.01
C LEU A 131 -1.74 9.12 1.45
N ASP A 132 -1.87 10.29 2.07
CA ASP A 132 -2.77 11.36 1.64
C ASP A 132 -2.46 11.82 0.20
N ALA A 133 -1.19 11.82 -0.21
CA ALA A 133 -0.79 12.19 -1.57
C ALA A 133 -1.28 11.16 -2.60
N ILE A 134 -1.23 9.88 -2.27
CA ILE A 134 -1.68 8.79 -3.13
C ILE A 134 -3.21 8.72 -3.15
N GLU A 135 -3.86 8.94 -2.01
CA GLU A 135 -5.32 9.12 -1.93
C GLU A 135 -5.78 10.24 -2.87
N GLN A 136 -5.11 11.40 -2.85
CA GLN A 136 -5.40 12.49 -3.77
C GLN A 136 -5.14 12.13 -5.24
N HIS A 137 -4.17 11.26 -5.53
CA HIS A 137 -3.96 10.75 -6.89
C HIS A 137 -5.20 9.96 -7.34
N TYR A 138 -5.67 8.99 -6.54
CA TYR A 138 -6.84 8.19 -6.90
C TYR A 138 -8.15 8.99 -6.90
N ARG A 139 -8.29 10.03 -6.09
CA ARG A 139 -9.46 10.93 -6.16
C ARG A 139 -9.59 11.70 -7.47
N ARG A 140 -8.49 11.89 -8.20
CA ARG A 140 -8.49 12.54 -9.52
C ARG A 140 -8.91 11.59 -10.64
N ASP A 141 -8.94 10.28 -10.38
CA ASP A 141 -9.50 9.32 -11.32
C ASP A 141 -11.00 9.53 -11.45
N GLU A 142 -11.48 9.67 -12.69
CA GLU A 142 -12.87 10.01 -12.96
C GLU A 142 -13.84 8.91 -12.53
N ALA A 143 -13.48 7.64 -12.70
CA ALA A 143 -14.33 6.51 -12.30
C ALA A 143 -14.44 6.44 -10.77
N ILE A 144 -13.33 6.61 -10.06
CA ILE A 144 -13.33 6.65 -8.59
C ILE A 144 -14.09 7.87 -8.08
N SER A 145 -13.86 9.04 -8.66
CA SER A 145 -14.50 10.30 -8.26
C SER A 145 -16.03 10.21 -8.39
N ARG A 146 -16.54 9.64 -9.50
CA ARG A 146 -17.98 9.43 -9.71
C ARG A 146 -18.58 8.47 -8.68
N LEU A 147 -17.87 7.43 -8.27
CA LEU A 147 -18.33 6.48 -7.24
C LEU A 147 -18.32 7.09 -5.83
N LEU A 148 -17.35 7.95 -5.53
CA LEU A 148 -17.27 8.64 -4.23
C LEU A 148 -18.28 9.79 -4.11
N CYS A 149 -18.54 10.49 -5.20
CA CYS A 149 -19.40 11.66 -5.28
C CYS A 149 -20.46 11.45 -6.38
N PRO A 150 -21.42 10.52 -6.19
CA PRO A 150 -22.48 10.30 -7.17
C PRO A 150 -23.24 11.63 -7.40
N SER A 151 -23.39 12.02 -8.67
CA SER A 151 -24.18 13.21 -9.01
C SER A 151 -25.63 13.00 -8.58
N ALA A 152 -26.29 14.07 -8.14
CA ALA A 152 -27.69 14.02 -7.67
C ALA A 152 -28.68 13.46 -8.71
N GLU A 153 -28.31 13.45 -10.00
CA GLU A 153 -29.08 12.85 -11.10
C GLU A 153 -29.12 11.31 -11.07
N SER A 154 -28.23 10.66 -10.32
CA SER A 154 -28.18 9.19 -10.17
C SER A 154 -29.06 8.63 -9.05
N LEU A 155 -29.76 9.50 -8.31
CA LEU A 155 -30.64 9.14 -7.19
C LEU A 155 -32.15 9.33 -7.51
N ALA A 156 -32.49 9.59 -8.78
CA ALA A 156 -33.86 9.77 -9.26
C ALA A 156 -34.38 8.52 -10.00
#